data_AF-A0A3C1FSV3-F1
#
_entry.id   AF-A0A3C1FSV3-F1
#
_cell.length_a   1.000
_cell.length_b   1.000
_cell.length_c   1.000
_cell.angle_alpha   90.00
_cell.angle_beta   90.00
_cell.angle_gamma   90.00
#
_symmetry.space_group_name_H-M   'P 1'
#
loop_
_entity.id
_entity.type
_entity.pdbx_description
1 polymer ?
#
loop_
_entity_poly.entity_id
_entity_poly.type
_entity_poly.pdbx_seq_one_letter_code
_entity_poly.pdbx_strand_id
1 'polypeptide(L)'
;MANYKIKCEAVDIRGESGTCPGSAKCRKGEIYILAARTPEPGGMCGRAFAAVHPMAFAMRWSEKMEWEKAEHVDVICPDGFVTYRLSRIKE
;
A
#
# COMPACT_ATOMS: atom_id res chain seq x y z
N MET A 1 -8.43 -8.95 -19.97
CA MET A 1 -7.30 -8.86 -19.02
C MET A 1 -7.76 -8.02 -17.85
N ALA A 2 -7.68 -8.53 -16.62
CA ALA A 2 -8.17 -7.79 -15.47
C ALA A 2 -7.30 -6.53 -15.26
N ASN A 3 -7.91 -5.38 -14.98
CA ASN A 3 -7.22 -4.11 -14.76
C ASN A 3 -7.82 -3.40 -13.55
N TYR A 4 -7.53 -3.93 -12.36
CA TYR A 4 -8.06 -3.37 -11.11
C TYR A 4 -7.29 -2.13 -10.67
N LYS A 5 -7.97 -1.19 -10.04
CA LYS A 5 -7.31 -0.15 -9.23
C LYS A 5 -7.01 -0.73 -7.86
N ILE A 6 -5.81 -0.49 -7.34
CA ILE A 6 -5.38 -0.99 -6.03
C ILE A 6 -5.39 0.16 -5.04
N LYS A 7 -6.23 0.03 -4.02
CA LYS A 7 -6.20 0.87 -2.83
C LYS A 7 -5.07 0.37 -1.93
N CYS A 8 -4.20 1.27 -1.48
CA CYS A 8 -3.15 1.01 -0.51
C CYS A 8 -3.37 1.93 0.69
N GLU A 9 -3.62 1.39 1.87
CA GLU A 9 -3.95 2.17 3.09
C GLU A 9 -2.93 1.89 4.20
N ALA A 10 -2.40 2.94 4.83
CA ALA A 10 -1.54 2.81 6.02
C ALA A 10 -2.38 2.43 7.25
N VAL A 11 -2.56 1.13 7.50
CA VAL A 11 -3.45 0.63 8.57
C VAL A 11 -2.79 0.57 9.94
N ASP A 12 -1.46 0.52 9.98
CA ASP A 12 -0.71 0.54 11.23
C ASP A 12 0.62 1.29 11.08
N ILE A 13 1.00 2.00 12.14
CA ILE A 13 2.30 2.67 12.25
C ILE A 13 2.89 2.33 13.61
N ARG A 14 4.03 1.66 13.61
CA ARG A 14 4.79 1.32 14.82
C ARG A 14 5.53 2.56 15.31
N GLY A 15 5.09 3.08 16.45
CA GLY A 15 5.68 4.24 17.12
C GLY A 15 4.63 5.05 17.86
N GLU A 16 5.05 5.81 18.88
CA GLU A 16 4.15 6.53 19.78
C GLU A 16 3.48 7.76 19.12
N SER A 17 4.08 8.31 18.08
CA SER A 17 3.62 9.55 17.43
C SER A 17 2.50 9.34 16.40
N GLY A 18 2.14 8.09 16.09
CA GLY A 18 1.21 7.77 14.99
C GLY A 18 1.69 8.21 13.60
N THR A 19 2.98 8.59 13.48
CA THR A 19 3.61 9.08 12.26
C THR A 19 4.93 8.34 12.05
N CYS A 20 5.17 7.88 10.82
CA CYS A 20 6.41 7.21 10.45
C CYS A 20 7.62 8.12 10.72
N PRO A 21 8.71 7.62 11.34
CA PRO A 21 9.89 8.43 11.64
C PRO A 21 10.63 8.89 10.38
N GLY A 22 10.47 8.18 9.25
CA GLY A 22 11.11 8.51 7.98
C GLY A 22 10.69 9.87 7.39
N SER A 23 11.45 10.35 6.40
CA SER A 23 11.29 11.70 5.84
C SER A 23 9.94 11.95 5.17
N ALA A 24 9.26 10.90 4.70
CA ALA A 24 7.93 11.01 4.10
C ALA A 24 6.82 11.28 5.14
N LYS A 25 7.08 11.08 6.44
CA LYS A 25 6.13 11.35 7.54
C LYS A 25 4.73 10.79 7.31
N CYS A 26 4.64 9.59 6.73
CA CYS A 26 3.38 8.88 6.50
C CYS A 26 2.61 8.73 7.82
N ARG A 27 1.30 8.96 7.77
CA ARG A 27 0.37 8.91 8.89
C ARG A 27 -0.59 7.73 8.74
N LYS A 28 -1.06 7.23 9.88
CA LYS A 28 -2.09 6.18 9.89
C LYS A 28 -3.36 6.69 9.20
N GLY A 29 -3.96 5.85 8.37
CA GLY A 29 -5.14 6.17 7.56
C GLY A 29 -4.83 6.87 6.23
N GLU A 30 -3.57 7.15 5.89
CA GLU A 30 -3.24 7.63 4.55
C GLU A 30 -3.58 6.57 3.50
N ILE A 31 -4.28 6.99 2.44
CA ILE A 31 -4.73 6.14 1.35
C ILE A 31 -4.05 6.59 0.05
N TYR A 32 -3.49 5.62 -0.67
CA TYR A 32 -2.90 5.80 -1.98
C TYR A 32 -3.61 4.91 -3.00
N ILE A 33 -4.11 5.53 -4.07
CA ILE A 33 -4.61 4.77 -5.21
C ILE A 33 -3.44 4.54 -6.16
N LEU A 34 -2.91 3.32 -6.14
CA LEU A 34 -1.72 2.98 -6.91
C LEU A 34 -2.11 2.77 -8.37
N ALA A 35 -1.94 3.82 -9.19
CA ALA A 35 -2.13 3.81 -10.64
C ALA A 35 -0.76 3.87 -11.34
N ALA A 36 -0.66 4.54 -12.49
CA ALA A 36 0.61 4.70 -13.21
C ALA A 36 1.65 5.56 -12.45
N ARG A 37 1.21 6.35 -11.46
CA ARG A 37 2.03 7.22 -10.62
C ARG A 37 1.59 7.08 -9.16
N THR A 38 2.50 7.36 -8.22
CA THR A 38 2.14 7.57 -6.82
C THR A 38 1.28 8.84 -6.69
N PRO A 39 0.30 8.90 -5.77
CA PRO A 39 -0.60 10.05 -5.66
C PRO A 39 0.13 11.35 -5.27
N GLU A 40 -0.21 12.46 -5.94
CA GLU A 40 0.18 13.81 -5.55
C GLU A 40 -0.80 14.38 -4.50
N PRO A 41 -0.39 15.37 -3.65
CA PRO A 41 0.94 15.98 -3.57
C PRO A 41 1.91 15.28 -2.61
N GLY A 42 1.43 14.34 -1.78
CA GLY A 42 2.23 13.74 -0.70
C GLY A 42 3.17 12.61 -1.13
N GLY A 43 2.84 11.89 -2.21
CA GLY A 43 3.58 10.72 -2.65
C GLY A 43 3.61 9.58 -1.61
N MET A 44 4.12 8.43 -2.01
CA MET A 44 4.46 7.37 -1.08
C MET A 44 5.97 7.40 -0.81
N CYS A 45 6.39 7.08 0.40
CA CYS A 45 7.80 6.82 0.69
C CYS A 45 8.39 5.82 -0.33
N GLY A 46 9.51 6.15 -0.97
CA GLY A 46 10.10 5.28 -2.01
C GLY A 46 10.45 3.87 -1.52
N ARG A 47 10.86 3.73 -0.25
CA ARG A 47 11.11 2.41 0.36
C ARG A 47 9.82 1.60 0.54
N ALA A 48 8.74 2.25 0.98
CA ALA A 48 7.43 1.61 1.07
C ALA A 48 6.93 1.20 -0.31
N PHE A 49 7.09 2.07 -1.31
CA PHE A 49 6.69 1.79 -2.68
C PHE A 49 7.41 0.57 -3.26
N ALA A 50 8.72 0.41 -2.99
CA ALA A 50 9.47 -0.77 -3.44
C ALA A 50 8.91 -2.10 -2.88
N ALA A 51 8.35 -2.10 -1.67
CA ALA A 51 7.72 -3.28 -1.07
C ALA A 51 6.27 -3.49 -1.57
N VAL A 52 5.52 -2.39 -1.71
CA VAL A 52 4.09 -2.41 -2.06
C VAL A 52 3.85 -2.66 -3.56
N HIS A 53 4.70 -2.12 -4.43
CA HIS A 53 4.48 -2.13 -5.88
C HIS A 53 4.40 -3.53 -6.50
N PRO A 54 5.28 -4.50 -6.18
CA PRO A 54 5.18 -5.85 -6.75
C PRO A 54 3.86 -6.54 -6.39
N MET A 55 3.40 -6.38 -5.14
CA MET A 55 2.13 -6.94 -4.67
C MET A 55 0.95 -6.27 -5.39
N ALA A 56 0.94 -4.94 -5.46
CA ALA A 56 -0.08 -4.19 -6.18
C ALA A 56 -0.11 -4.52 -7.68
N PHE A 57 1.05 -4.73 -8.30
CA PHE A 57 1.16 -5.13 -9.71
C PHE A 57 0.55 -6.51 -9.96
N ALA A 58 0.87 -7.49 -9.11
CA ALA A 58 0.27 -8.81 -9.17
C ALA A 58 -1.27 -8.71 -9.01
N MET A 59 -1.75 -7.98 -7.99
CA MET A 59 -3.19 -7.79 -7.78
C MET A 59 -3.88 -7.05 -8.92
N ARG A 60 -3.19 -6.16 -9.63
CA ARG A 60 -3.81 -5.40 -10.73
C ARG A 60 -4.16 -6.27 -11.93
N TRP A 61 -3.27 -7.21 -12.27
CA TRP A 61 -3.28 -7.92 -13.54
C TRP A 61 -3.62 -9.41 -13.45
N SER A 62 -3.82 -9.94 -12.24
CA SER A 62 -4.26 -11.32 -12.01
C SER A 62 -5.70 -11.36 -11.49
N GLU A 63 -6.32 -12.55 -11.55
CA GLU A 63 -7.47 -12.85 -10.70
C GLU A 63 -7.06 -12.88 -9.22
N LYS A 64 -8.02 -13.06 -8.31
CA LYS A 64 -7.71 -13.14 -6.88
C LYS A 64 -6.75 -14.30 -6.62
N MET A 65 -5.62 -14.00 -5.99
CA MET A 65 -4.61 -14.98 -5.63
C MET A 65 -4.88 -15.54 -4.22
N GLU A 66 -4.45 -16.77 -3.94
CA GLU A 66 -4.69 -17.45 -2.65
C GLU A 66 -4.13 -16.69 -1.44
N TRP A 67 -3.07 -15.91 -1.64
CA TRP A 67 -2.42 -15.11 -0.59
C TRP A 67 -3.17 -13.82 -0.22
N GLU A 68 -4.21 -13.44 -0.98
CA GLU A 68 -5.09 -12.30 -0.67
C GLU A 68 -6.13 -12.71 0.41
N LYS A 69 -5.65 -12.87 1.64
CA LYS A 69 -6.48 -13.20 2.81
C LYS A 69 -7.62 -12.18 2.95
N ALA A 70 -8.86 -12.64 3.01
CA ALA A 70 -10.04 -11.78 3.24
C ALA A 70 -10.09 -10.52 2.33
N GLU A 71 -9.83 -10.70 1.02
CA GLU A 71 -9.88 -9.66 -0.03
C GLU A 71 -8.79 -8.57 0.07
N HIS A 72 -7.75 -8.78 0.88
CA HIS A 72 -6.61 -7.86 0.99
C HIS A 72 -5.28 -8.58 1.22
N VAL A 73 -4.19 -7.83 1.13
CA VAL A 73 -2.87 -8.26 1.61
C VAL A 73 -2.24 -7.13 2.41
N ASP A 74 -1.64 -7.49 3.54
CA ASP A 74 -0.89 -6.54 4.37
C ASP A 74 0.61 -6.65 4.02
N VAL A 75 1.21 -5.51 3.71
CA VAL A 75 2.62 -5.36 3.31
C VAL A 75 3.30 -4.41 4.28
N ILE A 76 4.39 -4.86 4.90
CA ILE A 76 5.16 -4.05 5.83
C ILE A 76 6.28 -3.33 5.05
N CYS A 77 6.50 -2.05 5.32
CA CYS A 77 7.62 -1.33 4.71
C CYS A 77 8.97 -1.95 5.13
N PRO A 78 10.06 -1.79 4.35
CA PRO A 78 11.35 -2.43 4.65
C PRO A 78 11.92 -2.09 6.02
N ASP A 79 11.62 -0.90 6.54
CA ASP A 79 12.08 -0.44 7.85
C ASP A 79 11.19 -0.94 9.00
N GLY A 80 10.08 -1.64 8.71
CA GLY A 80 9.20 -2.23 9.72
C GLY A 80 8.23 -1.25 10.41
N PHE A 81 8.23 0.04 10.04
CA PHE A 81 7.45 1.08 10.71
C PHE A 81 5.99 1.16 10.28
N VAL A 82 5.67 0.86 9.02
CA VAL A 82 4.32 1.06 8.47
C VAL A 82 3.82 -0.25 7.87
N THR A 83 2.60 -0.63 8.24
CA THR A 83 1.86 -1.72 7.59
C THR A 83 0.84 -1.12 6.64
N TYR A 84 0.93 -1.50 5.37
CA TYR A 84 0.03 -1.09 4.30
C TYR A 84 -0.93 -2.23 3.95
N ARG A 85 -2.23 -1.94 3.95
CA ARG A 85 -3.26 -2.85 3.45
C ARG A 85 -3.56 -2.54 2.00
N LEU A 86 -3.35 -3.52 1.12
CA LEU A 86 -3.68 -3.45 -0.28
C LEU A 86 -4.99 -4.18 -0.53
N SER A 87 -5.92 -3.55 -1.24
CA SER A 87 -7.19 -4.16 -1.64
C SER A 87 -7.58 -3.73 -3.06
N ARG A 88 -8.28 -4.61 -3.77
CA ARG A 88 -8.83 -4.31 -5.11
C ARG A 88 -10.04 -3.39 -4.97
N ILE A 89 -10.12 -2.38 -5.83
CA ILE A 89 -11.35 -1.60 -6.03
C ILE A 89 -12.12 -2.31 -7.15
N LYS A 90 -13.28 -2.89 -6.80
CA LYS A 90 -14.24 -3.41 -7.78
C LYS A 90 -14.99 -2.20 -8.36
N GLU A 91 -14.95 -2.02 -9.68
CA GLU A 91 -15.83 -1.09 -10.40
C GLU A 91 -17.23 -1.70 -10.53
#